data_AF-A0A7X9ISS3-F1
#
_entry.id   AF-A0A7X9ISS3-F1
#
_cell.length_a   1.000
_cell.length_b   1.000
_cell.length_c   1.000
_cell.angle_alpha   90.00
_cell.angle_beta   90.00
_cell.angle_gamma   90.00
#
_symmetry.space_group_name_H-M   'P 1'
#
loop_
_entity.id
_entity.type
_entity.pdbx_description
1 polymer ?
#
loop_
_entity_poly.entity_id
_entity_poly.type
_entity_poly.pdbx_seq_one_letter_code
_entity_poly.pdbx_strand_id
1 'polypeptide(L)'
;MTRRDRKPPAPPSRARGPGGPFAALLAALLLGAPGCGDDATSADAGPEDATIDNGADAGADADADGDAEAGPDDGGVEDAPPEEAPPPPVEIAAATDLLAAADPKLDGFDGWPLAFDVAPGGRTGLACRVTLARPAGTIAALDGTLDGTSCTATWDGRDAAGAWVAPGPLTATAEVLAGAAGEVLAAAEADLEVVRLGIDRVQLLPGPAGKRVDLLWAEMGGVEDGWWLFPRDAPPWGLDRDAAEPPAAVDLELADGTPRPRPAPWDDLRSPPLDDASSDGSERDTFNLPTAWSAGSIVEATASLSSDVAGAPGGGAPAATEVRVLAPAGTRLVGEGPFVPGGTVTVRTETSPVPAVQRVEWTLVWRFESRRPGGPWVPVPGAITTVHRLYGVVGAATFVDAGVPHLGWVDVIDLVAGWVDGATADPALVAGRIVEGVYHTLGLRYDNVRGASAYSDYPDGWDDGVFFAGAFQRRDYGSTINCSDAAGIVGAYANMVGIDMRYHILTHAWRDGFDLNYIQPIGFTAFDETPFLFGGGSFSYHAVAGPPDGSIFDATLALDGDGVPTAPPHTFLLAEGLPPADYLFDLSSDWAGIRVRYNETVELQ
;
A
#
# COMPACT_ATOMS: atom_id res chain seq x y z
N MET A 1 57.71 0.09 -14.95
CA MET A 1 57.15 -1.26 -15.18
C MET A 1 55.95 -1.09 -16.09
N THR A 2 55.92 -1.83 -17.20
CA THR A 2 54.95 -1.66 -18.30
C THR A 2 53.57 -2.17 -17.90
N ARG A 3 52.55 -1.30 -18.00
CA ARG A 3 51.12 -1.63 -17.88
C ARG A 3 50.79 -2.79 -18.83
N ARG A 4 50.25 -3.87 -18.29
CA ARG A 4 49.54 -4.90 -19.06
C ARG A 4 48.06 -4.63 -18.88
N ASP A 5 47.43 -4.06 -19.89
CA ASP A 5 45.98 -3.99 -20.01
C ASP A 5 45.43 -5.42 -20.02
N ARG A 6 44.86 -5.86 -18.90
CA ARG A 6 44.02 -7.06 -18.87
C ARG A 6 42.60 -6.63 -19.16
N LYS A 7 42.18 -6.84 -20.40
CA LYS A 7 40.79 -6.75 -20.83
C LYS A 7 39.98 -7.83 -20.08
N PRO A 8 38.79 -7.52 -19.52
CA PRO A 8 37.93 -8.53 -18.93
C PRO A 8 37.54 -9.60 -19.97
N PRO A 9 37.30 -10.85 -19.54
CA PRO A 9 36.93 -11.93 -20.44
C PRO A 9 35.63 -11.57 -21.18
N ALA A 10 35.64 -11.72 -22.50
CA ALA A 10 34.43 -11.50 -23.30
C ALA A 10 33.33 -12.49 -22.88
N PRO A 11 32.07 -12.04 -22.79
CA PRO A 11 30.96 -12.93 -22.50
C PRO A 11 30.84 -14.03 -23.57
N PRO A 12 30.33 -15.23 -23.21
CA PRO A 12 30.17 -16.31 -24.16
C PRO A 12 29.27 -15.87 -25.31
N SER A 13 29.79 -15.91 -26.53
CA SER A 13 29.05 -15.57 -27.74
C SER A 13 27.84 -16.49 -27.89
N ARG A 14 26.63 -15.94 -27.71
CA ARG A 14 25.39 -16.62 -28.12
C ARG A 14 25.39 -16.73 -29.65
N ALA A 15 25.83 -17.87 -30.15
CA ALA A 15 25.64 -18.26 -31.55
C ALA A 15 24.13 -18.43 -31.79
N ARG A 16 23.52 -17.45 -32.47
CA ARG A 16 22.21 -17.61 -33.09
C ARG A 16 22.32 -18.64 -34.22
N GLY A 17 21.94 -19.88 -33.93
CA GLY A 17 21.64 -20.88 -34.95
C GLY A 17 20.24 -20.67 -35.54
N PRO A 18 20.03 -20.82 -36.85
CA PRO A 18 18.73 -20.58 -37.48
C PRO A 18 17.83 -21.83 -37.44
N GLY A 19 16.55 -21.61 -37.11
CA GLY A 19 15.40 -22.31 -37.68
C GLY A 19 15.22 -23.82 -37.41
N GLY A 20 14.21 -24.16 -36.61
CA GLY A 20 13.59 -25.50 -36.61
C GLY A 20 12.42 -25.60 -35.61
N PRO A 21 11.21 -26.05 -36.01
CA PRO A 21 9.98 -25.85 -35.26
C PRO A 21 9.69 -27.02 -34.31
N PHE A 22 9.26 -26.74 -33.07
CA PHE A 22 8.57 -27.73 -32.25
C PHE A 22 7.48 -27.05 -31.40
N ALA A 23 6.24 -27.25 -31.85
CA ALA A 23 5.03 -27.12 -31.06
C ALA A 23 4.62 -28.52 -30.58
N ALA A 24 3.93 -28.56 -29.43
CA ALA A 24 3.14 -29.64 -28.83
C ALA A 24 3.73 -30.33 -27.58
N LEU A 25 2.82 -30.61 -26.63
CA LEU A 25 2.95 -31.05 -25.23
C LEU A 25 3.41 -29.93 -24.27
N LEU A 26 2.63 -29.43 -23.32
CA LEU A 26 1.79 -30.16 -22.37
C LEU A 26 0.67 -29.24 -21.86
N ALA A 27 -0.57 -29.53 -22.27
CA ALA A 27 -1.78 -29.04 -21.62
C ALA A 27 -2.54 -30.29 -21.15
N ALA A 28 -2.38 -30.65 -19.88
CA ALA A 28 -3.22 -31.61 -19.16
C ALA A 28 -2.74 -31.71 -17.71
N LEU A 29 -3.45 -31.09 -16.77
CA LEU A 29 -3.75 -31.62 -15.42
C LEU A 29 -4.51 -30.57 -14.59
N LEU A 30 -5.76 -30.37 -14.97
CA LEU A 30 -6.84 -29.94 -14.10
C LEU A 30 -7.90 -31.02 -14.20
N LEU A 31 -8.18 -31.74 -13.10
CA LEU A 31 -9.46 -32.36 -12.71
C LEU A 31 -9.25 -33.34 -11.51
N GLY A 32 -9.64 -32.88 -10.32
CA GLY A 32 -10.64 -33.53 -9.45
C GLY A 32 -10.43 -34.91 -8.79
N ALA A 33 -10.33 -34.86 -7.45
CA ALA A 33 -10.96 -35.72 -6.40
C ALA A 33 -10.42 -37.17 -6.17
N PRO A 34 -10.72 -37.87 -5.04
CA PRO A 34 -11.55 -37.53 -3.86
C PRO A 34 -10.87 -37.78 -2.49
N GLY A 35 -11.57 -37.42 -1.40
CA GLY A 35 -11.14 -37.62 -0.02
C GLY A 35 -11.33 -39.03 0.58
N CYS A 36 -10.74 -39.19 1.76
CA CYS A 36 -10.98 -40.10 2.91
C CYS A 36 -9.95 -39.62 3.96
N GLY A 37 -10.19 -39.47 5.25
CA GLY A 37 -11.11 -40.11 6.18
C GLY A 37 -10.31 -40.25 7.50
N ASP A 38 -11.00 -40.05 8.61
CA ASP A 38 -10.48 -39.79 9.96
C ASP A 38 -9.71 -40.94 10.64
N ASP A 39 -8.91 -40.59 11.67
CA ASP A 39 -8.75 -41.29 12.97
C ASP A 39 -7.77 -40.44 13.84
N ALA A 40 -8.17 -39.70 14.88
CA ALA A 40 -8.69 -40.07 16.21
C ALA A 40 -7.62 -40.61 17.21
N THR A 41 -7.28 -39.79 18.22
CA THR A 41 -7.09 -40.09 19.67
C THR A 41 -6.82 -38.76 20.39
N SER A 42 -7.68 -38.17 21.24
CA SER A 42 -8.30 -38.58 22.52
C SER A 42 -7.46 -38.28 23.78
N ALA A 43 -7.89 -37.27 24.54
CA ALA A 43 -7.87 -37.13 26.01
C ALA A 43 -8.67 -35.83 26.29
N ASP A 44 -9.90 -35.78 26.79
CA ASP A 44 -10.66 -36.44 27.87
C ASP A 44 -10.22 -36.14 29.30
N ALA A 45 -10.95 -35.18 29.90
CA ALA A 45 -11.29 -34.91 31.30
C ALA A 45 -11.88 -33.48 31.28
N GLY A 46 -13.15 -33.17 31.48
CA GLY A 46 -14.18 -33.67 32.40
C GLY A 46 -15.07 -32.46 32.75
N PRO A 47 -16.27 -32.64 33.32
CA PRO A 47 -17.45 -31.82 33.01
C PRO A 47 -17.91 -30.91 34.15
N GLU A 48 -18.57 -29.80 33.83
CA GLU A 48 -19.57 -29.18 34.71
C GLU A 48 -20.80 -28.71 33.92
N ASP A 49 -21.93 -29.32 34.30
CA ASP A 49 -23.31 -29.03 33.95
C ASP A 49 -23.75 -27.61 34.32
N ALA A 50 -24.62 -27.01 33.49
CA ALA A 50 -25.94 -26.52 33.94
C ALA A 50 -26.73 -25.90 32.78
N THR A 51 -27.69 -26.67 32.25
CA THR A 51 -28.90 -26.15 31.60
C THR A 51 -29.96 -25.86 32.65
N ILE A 52 -30.61 -24.70 32.56
CA ILE A 52 -31.91 -24.47 33.22
C ILE A 52 -32.92 -24.12 32.14
N ASP A 53 -33.66 -25.15 31.75
CA ASP A 53 -35.04 -25.10 31.28
C ASP A 53 -35.94 -25.32 32.52
N ASN A 54 -37.06 -24.60 32.61
CA ASN A 54 -38.17 -24.94 33.49
C ASN A 54 -39.43 -24.21 33.02
N GLY A 55 -40.38 -25.00 32.51
CA GLY A 55 -41.75 -24.58 32.30
C GLY A 55 -42.63 -24.69 33.55
N ALA A 56 -43.83 -24.11 33.39
CA ALA A 56 -45.15 -24.50 33.91
C ALA A 56 -45.49 -24.45 35.43
N ASP A 57 -46.52 -23.65 35.67
CA ASP A 57 -47.77 -23.92 36.41
C ASP A 57 -47.91 -23.94 37.96
N ALA A 58 -49.12 -23.50 38.34
CA ALA A 58 -49.84 -23.49 39.63
C ALA A 58 -49.50 -22.34 40.62
N GLY A 59 -50.44 -21.60 41.22
CA GLY A 59 -51.91 -21.65 41.31
C GLY A 59 -52.39 -20.86 42.55
N ALA A 60 -53.71 -20.71 42.70
CA ALA A 60 -54.53 -20.16 43.81
C ALA A 60 -54.71 -18.63 43.87
N ASP A 61 -55.89 -18.09 43.54
CA ASP A 61 -57.22 -18.13 44.21
C ASP A 61 -57.33 -17.18 45.43
N ALA A 62 -58.18 -16.16 45.28
CA ALA A 62 -59.02 -15.63 46.35
C ALA A 62 -60.18 -14.82 45.76
N ASP A 63 -61.38 -15.31 46.08
CA ASP A 63 -62.70 -14.78 45.75
C ASP A 63 -62.98 -13.38 46.32
N ALA A 64 -63.85 -12.62 45.65
CA ALA A 64 -64.85 -11.79 46.32
C ALA A 64 -65.98 -11.42 45.35
N ASP A 65 -67.14 -12.04 45.60
CA ASP A 65 -68.46 -11.69 45.11
C ASP A 65 -68.81 -10.21 45.36
N GLY A 66 -69.63 -9.62 44.48
CA GLY A 66 -70.12 -8.25 44.68
C GLY A 66 -71.11 -7.78 43.62
N ASP A 67 -72.31 -8.33 43.66
CA ASP A 67 -73.61 -7.69 43.44
C ASP A 67 -73.87 -6.88 42.16
N ALA A 68 -74.77 -7.46 41.35
CA ALA A 68 -75.55 -6.79 40.32
C ALA A 68 -76.59 -5.85 40.94
N GLU A 69 -76.39 -4.54 40.80
CA GLU A 69 -77.43 -3.52 40.94
C GLU A 69 -77.85 -3.05 39.54
N ALA A 70 -79.05 -3.48 39.14
CA ALA A 70 -79.74 -3.00 37.95
C ALA A 70 -80.24 -1.56 38.22
N GLY A 71 -79.46 -0.58 37.75
CA GLY A 71 -79.85 0.83 37.71
C GLY A 71 -80.79 1.12 36.53
N PRO A 72 -81.72 2.09 36.69
CA PRO A 72 -82.81 2.32 35.75
C PRO A 72 -82.33 2.93 34.43
N ASP A 73 -82.91 2.39 33.35
CA ASP A 73 -82.97 2.88 31.99
C ASP A 73 -83.45 4.35 31.97
N ASP A 74 -82.49 5.28 32.01
CA ASP A 74 -82.69 6.70 31.74
C ASP A 74 -82.52 6.90 30.23
N GLY A 75 -83.65 7.11 29.55
CA GLY A 75 -83.74 7.50 28.15
C GLY A 75 -83.19 8.90 27.89
N GLY A 76 -81.88 9.06 28.10
CA GLY A 76 -81.09 10.21 27.71
C GLY A 76 -81.07 10.34 26.20
N VAL A 77 -81.57 11.47 25.71
CA VAL A 77 -81.56 11.90 24.32
C VAL A 77 -80.16 11.70 23.75
N GLU A 78 -80.01 10.86 22.72
CA GLU A 78 -78.78 10.72 21.93
C GLU A 78 -78.43 12.10 21.36
N ASP A 79 -77.57 12.83 22.07
CA ASP A 79 -76.84 13.96 21.48
C ASP A 79 -76.06 13.37 20.30
N ALA A 80 -76.37 13.86 19.11
CA ALA A 80 -75.71 13.47 17.88
C ALA A 80 -74.19 13.46 18.14
N PRO A 81 -73.46 12.39 17.76
CA PRO A 81 -72.03 12.31 17.97
C PRO A 81 -71.42 13.62 17.45
N PRO A 82 -70.59 14.30 18.25
CA PRO A 82 -70.01 15.57 17.87
C PRO A 82 -69.39 15.39 16.49
N GLU A 83 -69.81 16.22 15.54
CA GLU A 83 -69.33 16.23 14.17
C GLU A 83 -67.80 16.14 14.22
N GLU A 84 -67.27 14.97 13.84
CA GLU A 84 -65.86 14.65 14.00
C GLU A 84 -65.08 15.67 13.19
N ALA A 85 -64.26 16.48 13.86
CA ALA A 85 -63.52 17.54 13.20
C ALA A 85 -62.70 16.92 12.06
N PRO A 86 -62.70 17.51 10.85
CA PRO A 86 -61.97 16.95 9.72
C PRO A 86 -60.50 16.75 10.12
N PRO A 87 -59.89 15.60 9.75
CA PRO A 87 -58.52 15.31 10.14
C PRO A 87 -57.59 16.41 9.61
N PRO A 88 -56.55 16.79 10.37
CA PRO A 88 -55.61 17.80 9.94
C PRO A 88 -55.02 17.46 8.55
N PRO A 89 -54.66 18.48 7.75
CA PRO A 89 -54.06 18.25 6.45
C PRO A 89 -52.76 17.45 6.59
N VAL A 90 -52.44 16.67 5.57
CA VAL A 90 -51.11 16.04 5.45
C VAL A 90 -50.15 17.14 5.03
N GLU A 91 -49.01 17.22 5.71
CA GLU A 91 -47.92 18.12 5.35
C GLU A 91 -46.67 17.30 5.04
N ILE A 92 -45.84 17.79 4.12
CA ILE A 92 -44.54 17.21 3.80
C ILE A 92 -43.55 18.35 3.56
N ALA A 93 -42.30 18.15 3.99
CA ALA A 93 -41.19 19.06 3.75
C ALA A 93 -39.92 18.26 3.49
N ALA A 94 -38.95 18.85 2.78
CA ALA A 94 -37.61 18.26 2.67
C ALA A 94 -36.99 18.11 4.06
N ALA A 95 -36.41 16.95 4.35
CA ALA A 95 -35.75 16.72 5.64
C ALA A 95 -34.57 17.71 5.82
N THR A 96 -34.34 18.13 7.07
CA THR A 96 -33.29 19.12 7.37
C THR A 96 -31.87 18.62 7.08
N ASP A 97 -31.67 17.31 7.09
CA ASP A 97 -30.44 16.58 6.80
C ASP A 97 -30.46 15.94 5.40
N LEU A 98 -31.37 16.36 4.52
CA LEU A 98 -31.40 15.90 3.13
C LEU A 98 -30.07 16.25 2.43
N LEU A 99 -29.39 15.22 1.93
CA LEU A 99 -28.13 15.34 1.22
C LEU A 99 -28.31 16.19 -0.05
N ALA A 100 -27.63 17.34 -0.10
CA ALA A 100 -27.83 18.33 -1.15
C ALA A 100 -27.19 17.95 -2.50
N ALA A 101 -26.05 17.26 -2.45
CA ALA A 101 -25.35 16.78 -3.64
C ALA A 101 -24.74 15.41 -3.42
N ALA A 102 -24.71 14.61 -4.49
CA ALA A 102 -24.04 13.31 -4.53
C ALA A 102 -23.34 13.07 -5.87
N ASP A 103 -22.31 12.23 -5.84
CA ASP A 103 -21.66 11.68 -7.02
C ASP A 103 -21.95 10.17 -7.09
N PRO A 104 -22.87 9.74 -7.97
CA PRO A 104 -23.21 8.34 -8.10
C PRO A 104 -22.09 7.43 -8.62
N LYS A 105 -21.00 8.01 -9.13
CA LYS A 105 -19.84 7.31 -9.67
C LYS A 105 -18.70 7.15 -8.65
N LEU A 106 -18.92 7.47 -7.38
CA LEU A 106 -17.97 7.16 -6.31
C LEU A 106 -17.94 5.67 -6.00
N ASP A 107 -16.80 5.17 -5.55
CA ASP A 107 -16.69 3.76 -5.17
C ASP A 107 -17.50 3.52 -3.89
N GLY A 108 -18.23 2.41 -3.86
CA GLY A 108 -19.10 2.08 -2.73
C GLY A 108 -20.33 2.98 -2.63
N PHE A 109 -20.67 3.74 -3.67
CA PHE A 109 -21.97 4.40 -3.77
C PHE A 109 -23.06 3.32 -3.90
N ASP A 110 -23.87 3.17 -2.84
CA ASP A 110 -24.98 2.23 -2.74
C ASP A 110 -26.35 2.89 -2.96
N GLY A 111 -26.35 4.20 -3.20
CA GLY A 111 -27.52 4.99 -3.55
C GLY A 111 -27.55 6.35 -2.86
N TRP A 112 -28.30 7.28 -3.41
CA TRP A 112 -28.57 8.58 -2.84
C TRP A 112 -29.82 8.47 -1.94
N PRO A 113 -29.68 8.59 -0.61
CA PRO A 113 -30.83 8.62 0.28
C PRO A 113 -31.57 9.95 0.12
N LEU A 114 -32.84 9.87 -0.26
CA LEU A 114 -33.78 10.98 -0.36
C LEU A 114 -34.76 10.88 0.80
N ALA A 115 -34.82 11.89 1.66
CA ALA A 115 -35.65 11.91 2.85
C ALA A 115 -36.49 13.19 2.95
N PHE A 116 -37.75 13.03 3.34
CA PHE A 116 -38.73 14.09 3.52
C PHE A 116 -39.51 13.84 4.82
N ASP A 117 -39.67 14.88 5.63
CA ASP A 117 -40.44 14.85 6.86
C ASP A 117 -41.94 14.95 6.53
N VAL A 118 -42.75 14.05 7.09
CA VAL A 118 -44.19 13.94 6.83
C VAL A 118 -44.96 14.10 8.13
N ALA A 119 -45.95 15.00 8.13
CA ALA A 119 -46.98 15.06 9.16
C ALA A 119 -48.26 14.41 8.59
N PRO A 120 -48.60 13.15 8.97
CA PRO A 120 -49.65 12.38 8.30
C PRO A 120 -51.08 12.86 8.62
N GLY A 121 -51.26 13.83 9.52
CA GLY A 121 -52.57 14.37 9.88
C GLY A 121 -53.53 13.32 10.46
N GLY A 122 -53.00 12.26 11.09
CA GLY A 122 -53.79 11.13 11.61
C GLY A 122 -54.28 10.13 10.55
N ARG A 123 -53.90 10.29 9.28
CA ARG A 123 -54.26 9.36 8.20
C ARG A 123 -53.35 8.13 8.21
N THR A 124 -53.89 7.00 7.77
CA THR A 124 -53.17 5.72 7.63
C THR A 124 -53.29 5.20 6.20
N GLY A 125 -52.48 4.19 5.83
CA GLY A 125 -52.49 3.63 4.47
C GLY A 125 -51.95 4.58 3.39
N LEU A 126 -51.19 5.59 3.80
CA LEU A 126 -50.52 6.52 2.92
C LEU A 126 -49.37 5.82 2.17
N ALA A 127 -49.11 6.25 0.94
CA ALA A 127 -47.95 5.82 0.17
C ALA A 127 -47.07 7.04 -0.14
N CYS A 128 -45.79 6.82 -0.42
CA CYS A 128 -44.90 7.86 -0.88
C CYS A 128 -44.34 7.56 -2.26
N ARG A 129 -44.16 8.60 -3.08
CA ARG A 129 -43.43 8.56 -4.33
C ARG A 129 -42.45 9.71 -4.37
N VAL A 130 -41.24 9.47 -4.90
CA VAL A 130 -40.25 10.52 -5.15
C VAL A 130 -39.93 10.56 -6.63
N THR A 131 -40.07 11.73 -7.25
CA THR A 131 -39.73 11.95 -8.67
C THR A 131 -38.54 12.88 -8.77
N LEU A 132 -37.54 12.47 -9.55
CA LEU A 132 -36.37 13.29 -9.88
C LEU A 132 -36.55 13.85 -11.29
N ALA A 133 -36.43 15.17 -11.45
CA ALA A 133 -36.65 15.82 -12.73
C ALA A 133 -35.68 16.98 -12.98
N ARG A 134 -35.50 17.27 -14.27
CA ARG A 134 -34.91 18.50 -14.81
C ARG A 134 -35.97 19.26 -15.61
N PRO A 135 -35.71 20.52 -16.02
CA PRO A 135 -36.59 21.23 -16.94
C PRO A 135 -36.89 20.47 -18.24
N ALA A 136 -35.97 19.60 -18.67
CA ALA A 136 -36.12 18.76 -19.86
C ALA A 136 -37.04 17.54 -19.67
N GLY A 137 -37.39 17.19 -18.42
CA GLY A 137 -38.28 16.07 -18.11
C GLY A 137 -37.87 15.27 -16.87
N THR A 138 -38.64 14.21 -16.60
CA THR A 138 -38.39 13.25 -15.52
C THR A 138 -37.17 12.39 -15.83
N ILE A 139 -36.29 12.25 -14.83
CA ILE A 139 -35.11 11.40 -14.85
C ILE A 139 -35.44 10.02 -14.29
N ALA A 140 -36.06 10.00 -13.10
CA ALA A 140 -36.41 8.78 -12.38
C ALA A 140 -37.68 9.01 -11.56
N ALA A 141 -38.47 7.94 -11.37
CA ALA A 141 -39.59 7.89 -10.46
C ALA A 141 -39.38 6.69 -9.54
N LEU A 142 -39.39 6.94 -8.23
CA LEU A 142 -39.01 5.99 -7.20
C LEU A 142 -40.21 5.74 -6.29
N ASP A 143 -40.46 4.47 -6.00
CA ASP A 143 -41.40 4.10 -4.95
C ASP A 143 -40.75 4.39 -3.59
N GLY A 144 -41.34 5.30 -2.83
CA GLY A 144 -40.86 5.69 -1.52
C GLY A 144 -41.43 4.78 -0.42
N THR A 145 -40.68 4.63 0.66
CA THR A 145 -41.16 4.00 1.90
C THR A 145 -41.63 5.09 2.85
N LEU A 146 -42.82 4.93 3.44
CA LEU A 146 -43.36 5.84 4.44
C LEU A 146 -43.40 5.14 5.81
N ASP A 147 -42.65 5.63 6.78
CA ASP A 147 -42.54 5.05 8.14
C ASP A 147 -43.29 5.88 9.21
N GLY A 148 -44.46 6.39 8.83
CA GLY A 148 -45.30 7.23 9.69
C GLY A 148 -44.92 8.71 9.59
N THR A 149 -43.65 9.06 9.83
CA THR A 149 -43.19 10.46 9.82
C THR A 149 -42.11 10.78 8.80
N SER A 150 -41.55 9.78 8.11
CA SER A 150 -40.57 10.01 7.06
C SER A 150 -40.99 9.32 5.76
N CYS A 151 -40.92 10.07 4.67
CA CYS A 151 -40.88 9.49 3.34
C CYS A 151 -39.42 9.37 2.90
N THR A 152 -38.99 8.15 2.60
CA THR A 152 -37.64 7.86 2.12
C THR A 152 -37.64 7.15 0.77
N ALA A 153 -36.67 7.45 -0.06
CA ALA A 153 -36.38 6.72 -1.30
C ALA A 153 -34.86 6.66 -1.51
N THR A 154 -34.39 5.73 -2.33
CA THR A 154 -32.98 5.61 -2.68
C THR A 154 -32.83 5.62 -4.20
N TRP A 155 -31.92 6.45 -4.71
CA TRP A 155 -31.64 6.55 -6.14
C TRP A 155 -30.21 6.14 -6.48
N ASP A 156 -30.02 5.25 -7.44
CA ASP A 156 -28.70 4.75 -7.85
C ASP A 156 -27.93 5.70 -8.78
N GLY A 157 -28.48 6.88 -9.10
CA GLY A 157 -27.86 7.84 -10.01
C GLY A 157 -28.07 7.57 -11.50
N ARG A 158 -28.89 6.59 -11.85
CA ARG A 158 -29.18 6.24 -13.25
C ARG A 158 -30.55 6.70 -13.68
N ASP A 159 -30.71 6.96 -14.98
CA ASP A 159 -31.99 7.25 -15.59
C ASP A 159 -32.78 5.96 -15.89
N ALA A 160 -33.99 6.11 -16.45
CA ALA A 160 -34.83 4.99 -16.84
C ALA A 160 -34.22 4.06 -17.92
N ALA A 161 -33.20 4.52 -18.65
CA ALA A 161 -32.45 3.71 -19.62
C ALA A 161 -31.26 2.99 -18.99
N GLY A 162 -31.00 3.19 -17.69
CA GLY A 162 -29.86 2.64 -16.96
C GLY A 162 -28.56 3.40 -17.20
N ALA A 163 -28.60 4.56 -17.88
CA ALA A 163 -27.43 5.39 -18.11
C ALA A 163 -27.15 6.27 -16.89
N TRP A 164 -25.88 6.59 -16.65
CA TRP A 164 -25.51 7.56 -15.62
C TRP A 164 -26.07 8.94 -15.94
N VAL A 165 -26.69 9.58 -14.96
CA VAL A 165 -27.16 10.95 -15.14
C VAL A 165 -25.98 11.90 -15.13
N ALA A 166 -25.89 12.73 -16.18
CA ALA A 166 -24.86 13.76 -16.28
C ALA A 166 -24.96 14.75 -15.10
N PRO A 167 -23.86 15.31 -14.60
CA PRO A 167 -23.89 16.30 -13.53
C PRO A 167 -24.77 17.53 -13.81
N GLY A 168 -25.17 18.22 -12.75
CA GLY A 168 -25.96 19.44 -12.75
C GLY A 168 -27.19 19.36 -11.84
N PRO A 169 -27.88 20.50 -11.67
CA PRO A 169 -29.02 20.62 -10.78
C PRO A 169 -30.20 19.73 -11.21
N LEU A 170 -30.97 19.29 -10.23
CA LEU A 170 -32.25 18.62 -10.41
C LEU A 170 -33.18 18.92 -9.23
N THR A 171 -34.47 18.67 -9.44
CA THR A 171 -35.49 18.81 -8.40
C THR A 171 -36.00 17.42 -8.01
N ALA A 172 -36.02 17.13 -6.71
CA ALA A 172 -36.71 15.99 -6.15
C ALA A 172 -38.08 16.45 -5.64
N THR A 173 -39.14 15.85 -6.17
CA THR A 173 -40.53 16.09 -5.72
C THR A 173 -41.01 14.84 -5.00
N ALA A 174 -41.26 14.96 -3.70
CA ALA A 174 -41.88 13.91 -2.90
C ALA A 174 -43.39 14.16 -2.79
N GLU A 175 -44.17 13.13 -3.06
CA GLU A 175 -45.64 13.15 -3.03
C GLU A 175 -46.14 12.12 -2.01
N VAL A 176 -47.00 12.56 -1.09
CA VAL A 176 -47.75 11.65 -0.20
C VAL A 176 -49.11 11.38 -0.83
N LEU A 177 -49.42 10.10 -1.07
CA LEU A 177 -50.59 9.65 -1.81
C LEU A 177 -51.60 8.99 -0.87
N ALA A 178 -52.89 9.11 -1.18
CA ALA A 178 -53.99 8.38 -0.52
C ALA A 178 -54.01 6.88 -0.93
N GLY A 179 -52.90 6.18 -0.70
CA GLY A 179 -52.62 4.82 -1.20
C GLY A 179 -51.75 4.82 -2.47
N ALA A 180 -51.25 3.65 -2.90
CA ALA A 180 -50.21 3.53 -3.93
C ALA A 180 -50.57 4.16 -5.30
N ALA A 181 -51.85 4.19 -5.66
CA ALA A 181 -52.38 4.83 -6.87
C ALA A 181 -53.39 5.95 -6.53
N GLY A 182 -53.35 6.46 -5.31
CA GLY A 182 -54.29 7.45 -4.79
C GLY A 182 -54.01 8.86 -5.31
N GLU A 183 -54.88 9.79 -4.91
CA GLU A 183 -54.69 11.23 -5.11
C GLU A 183 -53.48 11.74 -4.30
N VAL A 184 -52.77 12.73 -4.85
CA VAL A 184 -51.68 13.43 -4.15
C VAL A 184 -52.30 14.30 -3.06
N LEU A 185 -51.98 13.99 -1.80
CA LEU A 185 -52.48 14.70 -0.62
C LEU A 185 -51.58 15.87 -0.21
N ALA A 186 -50.28 15.71 -0.42
CA ALA A 186 -49.27 16.72 -0.14
C ALA A 186 -48.04 16.48 -1.03
N ALA A 187 -47.33 17.56 -1.37
CA ALA A 187 -46.08 17.47 -2.12
C ALA A 187 -45.05 18.48 -1.59
N ALA A 188 -43.78 18.08 -1.63
CA ALA A 188 -42.64 18.95 -1.31
C ALA A 188 -41.57 18.81 -2.39
N GLU A 189 -40.89 19.91 -2.65
CA GLU A 189 -39.76 19.96 -3.57
C GLU A 189 -38.46 20.21 -2.80
N ALA A 190 -37.39 19.63 -3.32
CA ALA A 190 -36.03 19.84 -2.85
C ALA A 190 -35.11 20.03 -4.04
N ASP A 191 -34.34 21.12 -4.03
CA ASP A 191 -33.24 21.30 -4.97
C ASP A 191 -32.06 20.43 -4.54
N LEU A 192 -31.56 19.66 -5.50
CA LEU A 192 -30.43 18.75 -5.38
C LEU A 192 -29.46 18.94 -6.56
N GLU A 193 -28.27 18.38 -6.45
CA GLU A 193 -27.25 18.49 -7.49
C GLU A 193 -26.48 17.18 -7.70
N VAL A 194 -26.50 16.64 -8.91
CA VAL A 194 -25.58 15.57 -9.29
C VAL A 194 -24.23 16.20 -9.57
N VAL A 195 -23.18 15.76 -8.89
CA VAL A 195 -21.82 16.29 -9.06
C VAL A 195 -20.87 15.18 -9.52
N ARG A 196 -19.67 15.57 -9.96
CA ARG A 196 -18.53 14.66 -10.10
C ARG A 196 -17.45 15.08 -9.12
N LEU A 197 -17.10 14.18 -8.21
CA LEU A 197 -16.08 14.40 -7.18
C LEU A 197 -14.92 13.45 -7.47
N GLY A 198 -13.73 14.02 -7.71
CA GLY A 198 -12.57 13.27 -8.15
C GLY A 198 -11.27 13.74 -7.51
N ILE A 199 -10.32 12.82 -7.49
CA ILE A 199 -8.90 13.09 -7.25
C ILE A 199 -8.14 12.52 -8.43
N ASP A 200 -7.45 13.39 -9.15
CA ASP A 200 -6.67 13.05 -10.35
C ASP A 200 -5.19 12.87 -10.03
N ARG A 201 -4.63 13.61 -9.07
CA ARG A 201 -3.23 13.50 -8.65
C ARG A 201 -3.12 13.50 -7.14
N VAL A 202 -2.15 12.76 -6.60
CA VAL A 202 -1.74 12.86 -5.20
C VAL A 202 -0.23 13.03 -5.14
N GLN A 203 0.20 14.20 -4.67
CA GLN A 203 1.59 14.49 -4.36
C GLN A 203 1.88 14.11 -2.91
N LEU A 204 2.95 13.34 -2.69
CA LEU A 204 3.45 13.07 -1.35
C LEU A 204 4.64 14.00 -1.04
N LEU A 205 4.53 14.76 0.06
CA LEU A 205 5.47 15.78 0.49
C LEU A 205 5.94 15.53 1.93
N PRO A 206 7.16 15.96 2.28
CA PRO A 206 7.63 15.93 3.66
C PRO A 206 6.82 16.90 4.55
N GLY A 207 6.26 16.39 5.64
CA GLY A 207 5.69 17.23 6.70
C GLY A 207 6.76 17.88 7.59
N PRO A 208 6.38 18.53 8.71
CA PRO A 208 7.30 19.26 9.60
C PRO A 208 8.47 18.46 10.20
N ALA A 209 8.43 17.12 10.12
CA ALA A 209 9.52 16.22 10.50
C ALA A 209 9.76 15.12 9.44
N GLY A 210 9.19 15.28 8.25
CA GLY A 210 9.34 14.32 7.16
C GLY A 210 10.67 14.50 6.44
N LYS A 211 11.26 13.39 5.99
CA LYS A 211 12.37 13.38 5.05
C LYS A 211 12.08 12.36 3.95
N ARG A 212 11.78 12.86 2.75
CA ARG A 212 11.72 12.03 1.54
C ARG A 212 13.13 11.72 1.07
N VAL A 213 13.36 10.48 0.70
CA VAL A 213 14.62 9.96 0.16
C VAL A 213 14.43 9.72 -1.34
N ASP A 214 15.43 10.09 -2.12
CA ASP A 214 15.39 9.92 -3.57
C ASP A 214 15.56 8.43 -3.92
N LEU A 215 14.76 7.97 -4.87
CA LEU A 215 14.77 6.59 -5.38
C LEU A 215 15.27 6.57 -6.82
N LEU A 216 15.80 5.42 -7.21
CA LEU A 216 16.33 5.14 -8.54
C LEU A 216 15.81 3.79 -9.04
N TRP A 217 15.41 3.69 -10.31
CA TRP A 217 15.38 2.41 -11.01
C TRP A 217 16.74 2.13 -11.65
N ALA A 218 17.23 0.92 -11.45
CA ALA A 218 18.55 0.50 -11.91
C ALA A 218 18.61 0.18 -13.42
N GLU A 219 17.47 -0.10 -14.05
CA GLU A 219 17.40 -0.47 -15.46
C GLU A 219 16.20 0.21 -16.15
N MET A 220 16.41 0.77 -17.34
CA MET A 220 15.34 1.37 -18.14
C MET A 220 15.27 0.65 -19.48
N GLY A 221 14.11 0.05 -19.80
CA GLY A 221 13.87 -0.57 -21.11
C GLY A 221 14.83 -1.70 -21.47
N GLY A 222 15.41 -2.38 -20.48
CA GLY A 222 16.44 -3.42 -20.68
C GLY A 222 17.79 -2.88 -21.17
N VAL A 223 18.02 -1.57 -21.07
CA VAL A 223 19.31 -0.94 -21.33
C VAL A 223 20.14 -0.99 -20.04
N GLU A 224 21.29 -1.64 -20.14
CA GLU A 224 22.32 -1.64 -19.10
C GLU A 224 22.73 -0.18 -18.80
N ASP A 225 22.77 0.19 -17.53
CA ASP A 225 23.08 1.54 -17.03
C ASP A 225 22.07 2.63 -17.45
N GLY A 226 20.86 2.22 -17.83
CA GLY A 226 19.72 3.11 -18.06
C GLY A 226 19.05 3.52 -16.76
N TRP A 227 19.68 4.38 -15.97
CA TRP A 227 19.14 4.80 -14.68
C TRP A 227 17.95 5.76 -14.84
N TRP A 228 16.89 5.60 -14.03
CA TRP A 228 15.78 6.56 -13.96
C TRP A 228 15.57 7.07 -12.54
N LEU A 229 15.84 8.36 -12.34
CA LEU A 229 15.63 9.04 -11.06
C LEU A 229 14.15 9.33 -10.88
N PHE A 230 13.59 8.94 -9.72
CA PHE A 230 12.22 9.29 -9.38
C PHE A 230 12.09 10.82 -9.26
N PRO A 231 11.19 11.46 -10.02
CA PRO A 231 10.98 12.89 -9.91
C PRO A 231 10.41 13.21 -8.52
N ARG A 232 11.22 13.91 -7.72
CA ARG A 232 10.83 14.33 -6.36
C ARG A 232 9.64 15.28 -6.37
N ASP A 233 9.62 16.18 -7.35
CA ASP A 233 8.63 17.25 -7.47
C ASP A 233 7.40 16.85 -8.29
N ALA A 234 7.34 15.59 -8.76
CA ALA A 234 6.16 15.06 -9.44
C ALA A 234 5.32 14.19 -8.47
N PRO A 235 4.00 14.13 -8.70
CA PRO A 235 3.14 13.29 -7.90
C PRO A 235 3.54 11.83 -8.14
N PRO A 236 3.63 10.98 -7.10
CA PRO A 236 3.82 9.55 -7.30
C PRO A 236 2.53 8.85 -7.74
N TRP A 237 1.36 9.47 -7.59
CA TRP A 237 0.08 8.87 -7.98
C TRP A 237 -0.68 9.81 -8.91
N GLY A 238 -1.19 9.27 -10.02
CA GLY A 238 -1.90 10.06 -11.00
C GLY A 238 -2.85 9.29 -11.91
N LEU A 239 -3.93 9.96 -12.29
CA LEU A 239 -4.87 9.67 -13.37
C LEU A 239 -4.81 10.80 -14.39
N ASP A 240 -4.72 10.46 -15.67
CA ASP A 240 -4.82 11.40 -16.79
C ASP A 240 -5.44 10.64 -17.96
N ARG A 241 -5.67 11.37 -19.03
CA ARG A 241 -6.06 10.78 -20.31
C ARG A 241 -4.83 10.28 -21.06
N ASP A 242 -4.88 9.05 -21.55
CA ASP A 242 -3.88 8.48 -22.45
C ASP A 242 -3.92 9.20 -23.81
N ALA A 243 -2.76 9.41 -24.42
CA ALA A 243 -2.66 10.02 -25.75
C ALA A 243 -3.41 9.24 -26.84
N ALA A 244 -3.55 7.91 -26.68
CA ALA A 244 -4.32 7.04 -27.57
C ALA A 244 -5.85 7.16 -27.37
N GLU A 245 -6.29 7.71 -26.24
CA GLU A 245 -7.71 7.88 -25.94
C GLU A 245 -8.33 9.05 -26.73
N PRO A 246 -9.63 8.93 -27.10
CA PRO A 246 -10.31 10.00 -27.83
C PRO A 246 -10.43 11.28 -26.97
N PRO A 247 -10.55 12.47 -27.57
CA PRO A 247 -10.60 13.75 -26.85
C PRO A 247 -11.75 13.92 -25.84
N ALA A 248 -12.75 13.04 -25.89
CA ALA A 248 -13.84 13.04 -24.94
C ALA A 248 -13.49 12.37 -23.61
N ALA A 249 -12.46 11.52 -23.55
CA ALA A 249 -11.93 11.00 -22.29
C ALA A 249 -11.28 12.14 -21.49
N VAL A 250 -11.33 12.02 -20.18
CA VAL A 250 -10.75 12.98 -19.22
C VAL A 250 -10.12 12.21 -18.06
N ASP A 251 -9.53 12.91 -17.10
CA ASP A 251 -8.77 12.29 -16.00
C ASP A 251 -9.62 11.30 -15.20
N LEU A 252 -10.88 11.64 -14.94
CA LEU A 252 -11.77 10.83 -14.09
C LEU A 252 -12.63 9.81 -14.84
N GLU A 253 -12.77 9.95 -16.16
CA GLU A 253 -13.74 9.18 -16.96
C GLU A 253 -13.19 8.79 -18.33
N LEU A 254 -13.51 7.57 -18.75
CA LEU A 254 -13.35 7.15 -20.14
C LEU A 254 -14.36 7.90 -21.02
N ALA A 255 -14.16 7.86 -22.33
CA ALA A 255 -14.99 8.62 -23.28
C ALA A 255 -16.47 8.21 -23.33
N ASP A 256 -16.82 7.04 -22.80
CA ASP A 256 -18.21 6.59 -22.64
C ASP A 256 -18.85 7.05 -21.31
N GLY A 257 -18.11 7.81 -20.49
CA GLY A 257 -18.53 8.29 -19.19
C GLY A 257 -18.38 7.27 -18.06
N THR A 258 -17.78 6.10 -18.30
CA THR A 258 -17.45 5.17 -17.21
C THR A 258 -16.28 5.73 -16.37
N PRO A 259 -16.27 5.51 -15.03
CA PRO A 259 -15.15 5.94 -14.20
C PRO A 259 -13.84 5.28 -14.61
N ARG A 260 -12.75 6.04 -14.63
CA ARG A 260 -11.41 5.51 -14.91
C ARG A 260 -10.97 4.54 -13.80
N PRO A 261 -10.41 3.36 -14.13
CA PRO A 261 -9.78 2.49 -13.15
C PRO A 261 -8.63 3.21 -12.43
N ARG A 262 -8.47 2.96 -11.13
CA ARG A 262 -7.38 3.57 -10.36
C ARG A 262 -6.09 2.76 -10.51
N PRO A 263 -4.92 3.41 -10.63
CA PRO A 263 -3.66 2.71 -10.79
C PRO A 263 -3.32 1.97 -9.48
N ALA A 264 -3.10 0.67 -9.60
CA ALA A 264 -2.49 -0.13 -8.55
C ALA A 264 -1.01 0.27 -8.37
N PRO A 265 -0.43 0.10 -7.17
CA PRO A 265 1.00 0.30 -6.97
C PRO A 265 1.84 -0.43 -8.01
N TRP A 266 2.85 0.25 -8.54
CA TRP A 266 3.73 -0.32 -9.56
C TRP A 266 4.58 -1.46 -8.98
N ASP A 267 4.42 -2.66 -9.55
CA ASP A 267 5.04 -3.90 -9.06
C ASP A 267 6.37 -4.24 -9.73
N ASP A 268 6.68 -3.70 -10.90
CA ASP A 268 7.99 -3.89 -11.51
C ASP A 268 9.02 -2.94 -10.88
N LEU A 269 9.81 -3.48 -9.96
CA LEU A 269 10.83 -2.71 -9.25
C LEU A 269 12.11 -2.51 -10.07
N ARG A 270 12.24 -3.18 -11.23
CA ARG A 270 13.45 -3.08 -12.05
C ARG A 270 13.34 -2.02 -13.11
N SER A 271 12.12 -1.74 -13.58
CA SER A 271 11.88 -0.74 -14.62
C SER A 271 10.73 0.21 -14.24
N PRO A 272 10.81 1.50 -14.63
CA PRO A 272 9.68 2.42 -14.47
C PRO A 272 8.52 1.99 -15.37
N PRO A 273 7.27 2.41 -15.07
CA PRO A 273 6.19 2.23 -16.02
C PRO A 273 6.52 2.95 -17.34
N LEU A 274 6.36 2.23 -18.45
CA LEU A 274 6.68 2.71 -19.79
C LEU A 274 5.41 2.96 -20.60
N ASP A 275 5.39 4.09 -21.31
CA ASP A 275 4.37 4.47 -22.27
C ASP A 275 5.02 4.77 -23.63
N ASP A 276 4.67 3.96 -24.64
CA ASP A 276 5.15 4.12 -26.02
C ASP A 276 4.64 5.42 -26.68
N ALA A 277 3.56 6.00 -26.16
CA ALA A 277 3.04 7.29 -26.61
C ALA A 277 3.77 8.50 -26.00
N SER A 278 4.48 8.33 -24.88
CA SER A 278 5.28 9.39 -24.29
C SER A 278 6.61 9.58 -25.01
N SER A 279 7.00 10.85 -25.21
CA SER A 279 8.26 11.20 -25.91
C SER A 279 9.53 10.74 -25.18
N ASP A 280 9.45 10.51 -23.87
CA ASP A 280 10.54 9.99 -23.04
C ASP A 280 10.34 8.52 -22.64
N GLY A 281 9.29 7.87 -23.15
CA GLY A 281 8.94 6.48 -22.87
C GLY A 281 8.40 6.23 -21.46
N SER A 282 8.32 7.23 -20.57
CA SER A 282 7.75 7.04 -19.22
C SER A 282 6.23 7.19 -19.23
N GLU A 283 5.53 6.35 -18.48
CA GLU A 283 4.09 6.51 -18.21
C GLU A 283 3.84 7.82 -17.47
N ARG A 284 3.00 8.67 -18.06
CA ARG A 284 2.67 10.01 -17.54
C ARG A 284 1.18 10.20 -17.34
N ASP A 285 0.35 9.29 -17.84
CA ASP A 285 -1.08 9.40 -17.68
C ASP A 285 -1.55 8.75 -16.36
N THR A 286 -1.36 7.45 -16.21
CA THR A 286 -1.98 6.62 -15.20
C THR A 286 -0.92 5.79 -14.48
N PHE A 287 -0.48 6.28 -13.33
CA PHE A 287 0.67 5.69 -12.64
C PHE A 287 0.53 5.75 -11.12
N ASN A 288 1.27 4.87 -10.45
CA ASN A 288 1.37 4.81 -9.00
C ASN A 288 2.78 4.30 -8.61
N LEU A 289 3.69 5.24 -8.48
CA LEU A 289 5.11 5.01 -8.26
C LEU A 289 5.40 4.90 -6.75
N PRO A 290 6.32 4.00 -6.34
CA PRO A 290 6.74 3.95 -4.94
C PRO A 290 7.51 5.21 -4.53
N THR A 291 7.57 5.45 -3.22
CA THR A 291 8.40 6.53 -2.63
C THR A 291 9.16 6.02 -1.42
N ALA A 292 10.32 6.60 -1.12
CA ALA A 292 11.10 6.28 0.08
C ALA A 292 11.17 7.45 1.05
N TRP A 293 11.24 7.10 2.34
CA TRP A 293 11.14 8.03 3.46
C TRP A 293 12.04 7.56 4.59
N SER A 294 12.71 8.49 5.27
CA SER A 294 13.39 8.12 6.52
C SER A 294 12.35 7.64 7.53
N ALA A 295 12.65 6.54 8.23
CA ALA A 295 11.77 5.94 9.22
C ALA A 295 11.36 6.98 10.27
N GLY A 296 10.07 6.98 10.64
CA GLY A 296 9.48 7.98 11.53
C GLY A 296 9.05 9.29 10.84
N SER A 297 9.20 9.43 9.52
CA SER A 297 8.77 10.62 8.77
C SER A 297 7.26 10.86 8.87
N ILE A 298 6.88 12.11 9.12
CA ILE A 298 5.50 12.58 8.92
C ILE A 298 5.31 12.94 7.45
N VAL A 299 4.23 12.43 6.85
CA VAL A 299 3.95 12.60 5.42
C VAL A 299 2.75 13.53 5.25
N GLU A 300 2.86 14.44 4.29
CA GLU A 300 1.73 15.20 3.76
C GLU A 300 1.34 14.64 2.40
N ALA A 301 0.03 14.48 2.17
CA ALA A 301 -0.53 14.12 0.89
C ALA A 301 -1.37 15.28 0.38
N THR A 302 -0.94 15.89 -0.72
CA THR A 302 -1.67 16.94 -1.43
C THR A 302 -2.38 16.32 -2.62
N ALA A 303 -3.69 16.19 -2.52
CA ALA A 303 -4.55 15.71 -3.59
C ALA A 303 -5.05 16.90 -4.45
N SER A 304 -4.91 16.78 -5.76
CA SER A 304 -5.58 17.65 -6.72
C SER A 304 -7.02 17.18 -6.90
N LEU A 305 -7.95 18.12 -6.98
CA LEU A 305 -9.39 17.86 -7.02
C LEU A 305 -9.89 18.13 -8.43
N SER A 306 -10.56 17.16 -9.01
CA SER A 306 -11.12 17.27 -10.36
C SER A 306 -12.62 17.00 -10.34
N SER A 307 -13.34 17.65 -11.25
CA SER A 307 -14.76 17.42 -11.48
C SER A 307 -15.04 17.22 -12.98
N ASP A 308 -14.03 16.76 -13.71
CA ASP A 308 -14.10 16.55 -15.14
C ASP A 308 -14.99 15.34 -15.46
N VAL A 309 -15.82 15.50 -16.49
CA VAL A 309 -16.66 14.43 -17.03
C VAL A 309 -16.43 14.30 -18.53
N ALA A 310 -16.72 13.12 -19.06
CA ALA A 310 -16.47 12.82 -20.47
C ALA A 310 -17.13 13.86 -21.40
N GLY A 311 -16.33 14.48 -22.27
CA GLY A 311 -16.76 15.50 -23.21
C GLY A 311 -17.07 16.90 -22.62
N ALA A 312 -16.93 17.09 -21.30
CA ALA A 312 -17.11 18.39 -20.64
C ALA A 312 -16.16 18.56 -19.44
N PRO A 313 -14.89 18.99 -19.67
CA PRO A 313 -13.97 19.34 -18.59
C PRO A 313 -14.57 20.39 -17.65
N GLY A 314 -14.44 20.20 -16.34
CA GLY A 314 -15.08 20.98 -15.28
C GLY A 314 -16.60 20.84 -15.19
N GLY A 315 -17.23 20.04 -16.06
CA GLY A 315 -18.68 19.95 -16.20
C GLY A 315 -19.41 19.34 -15.01
N GLY A 316 -18.69 18.70 -14.07
CA GLY A 316 -19.24 18.10 -12.85
C GLY A 316 -19.07 18.92 -11.57
N ALA A 317 -18.59 20.15 -11.68
CA ALA A 317 -18.36 21.03 -10.52
C ALA A 317 -19.67 21.31 -9.74
N PRO A 318 -19.65 21.32 -8.39
CA PRO A 318 -20.76 21.85 -7.60
C PRO A 318 -21.02 23.33 -7.95
N ALA A 319 -22.24 23.66 -8.37
CA ALA A 319 -22.65 25.00 -8.77
C ALA A 319 -23.60 25.66 -7.76
N ALA A 320 -24.46 24.86 -7.10
CA ALA A 320 -25.45 25.36 -6.14
C ALA A 320 -25.22 24.87 -4.71
N THR A 321 -24.37 23.86 -4.54
CA THR A 321 -24.08 23.22 -3.26
C THR A 321 -22.63 23.47 -2.83
N GLU A 322 -22.39 23.44 -1.52
CA GLU A 322 -21.05 23.43 -0.97
C GLU A 322 -20.63 21.97 -0.73
N VAL A 323 -19.45 21.58 -1.20
CA VAL A 323 -18.86 20.27 -0.96
C VAL A 323 -17.51 20.45 -0.27
N ARG A 324 -17.19 19.54 0.67
CA ARG A 324 -15.88 19.49 1.32
C ARG A 324 -15.34 18.07 1.41
N VAL A 325 -14.02 17.97 1.41
CA VAL A 325 -13.26 16.75 1.66
C VAL A 325 -13.09 16.56 3.16
N LEU A 326 -13.27 15.34 3.63
CA LEU A 326 -12.94 14.92 4.99
C LEU A 326 -11.52 14.33 5.04
N ALA A 327 -10.82 14.55 6.16
CA ALA A 327 -9.54 13.91 6.40
C ALA A 327 -9.69 12.38 6.40
N PRO A 328 -8.89 11.63 5.62
CA PRO A 328 -8.78 10.19 5.76
C PRO A 328 -8.36 9.78 7.19
N ALA A 329 -8.72 8.58 7.63
CA ALA A 329 -8.36 8.07 8.95
C ALA A 329 -6.84 8.09 9.19
N GLY A 330 -6.42 8.45 10.40
CA GLY A 330 -4.99 8.59 10.76
C GLY A 330 -4.32 9.86 10.21
N THR A 331 -5.08 10.75 9.59
CA THR A 331 -4.61 12.04 9.08
C THR A 331 -5.47 13.19 9.59
N ARG A 332 -4.98 14.41 9.39
CA ARG A 332 -5.72 15.67 9.60
C ARG A 332 -5.58 16.58 8.39
N LEU A 333 -6.60 17.40 8.13
CA LEU A 333 -6.51 18.44 7.10
C LEU A 333 -5.49 19.53 7.49
N VAL A 334 -4.74 20.00 6.50
CA VAL A 334 -3.87 21.18 6.62
C VAL A 334 -4.63 22.37 6.03
N GLY A 335 -5.36 23.09 6.89
CA GLY A 335 -6.26 24.16 6.49
C GLY A 335 -7.72 23.70 6.42
N GLU A 336 -8.50 24.33 5.54
CA GLU A 336 -9.86 23.90 5.24
C GLU A 336 -9.84 22.89 4.08
N GLY A 337 -10.90 22.09 3.94
CA GLY A 337 -11.03 21.10 2.87
C GLY A 337 -12.14 21.40 1.86
N PRO A 338 -12.39 22.65 1.40
CA PRO A 338 -13.44 22.89 0.42
C PRO A 338 -13.09 22.16 -0.88
N PHE A 339 -14.10 21.58 -1.51
CA PHE A 339 -13.94 21.00 -2.83
C PHE A 339 -14.06 22.11 -3.87
N VAL A 340 -12.92 22.46 -4.48
CA VAL A 340 -12.84 23.43 -5.58
C VAL A 340 -12.23 22.70 -6.78
N PRO A 341 -12.94 22.58 -7.92
CA PRO A 341 -12.37 22.00 -9.13
C PRO A 341 -11.05 22.67 -9.54
N GLY A 342 -10.02 21.86 -9.81
CA GLY A 342 -8.65 22.32 -10.08
C GLY A 342 -7.91 22.84 -8.84
N GLY A 343 -8.54 22.80 -7.67
CA GLY A 343 -7.93 23.12 -6.38
C GLY A 343 -7.22 21.92 -5.78
N THR A 344 -6.59 22.11 -4.63
CA THR A 344 -5.89 21.05 -3.90
C THR A 344 -6.35 20.98 -2.46
N VAL A 345 -6.37 19.76 -1.91
CA VAL A 345 -6.53 19.51 -0.47
C VAL A 345 -5.29 18.83 0.07
N THR A 346 -4.79 19.27 1.21
CA THR A 346 -3.63 18.65 1.88
C THR A 346 -4.05 17.99 3.17
N VAL A 347 -3.67 16.73 3.34
CA VAL A 347 -3.80 15.99 4.60
C VAL A 347 -2.42 15.65 5.13
N ARG A 348 -2.27 15.61 6.44
CA ARG A 348 -1.02 15.27 7.13
C ARG A 348 -1.25 14.08 8.05
N THR A 349 -0.35 13.11 8.01
CA THR A 349 -0.41 11.99 8.95
C THR A 349 -0.20 12.47 10.39
N GLU A 350 -0.90 11.85 11.33
CA GLU A 350 -0.71 12.14 12.76
C GLU A 350 0.49 11.37 13.34
N THR A 351 0.76 10.20 12.79
CA THR A 351 1.92 9.35 13.07
C THR A 351 2.65 9.05 11.77
N SER A 352 3.87 8.53 11.85
CA SER A 352 4.58 8.12 10.63
C SER A 352 3.88 6.91 10.00
N PRO A 353 3.56 6.93 8.70
CA PRO A 353 3.10 5.72 8.02
C PRO A 353 4.24 4.69 7.84
N VAL A 354 5.50 5.09 8.06
CA VAL A 354 6.70 4.24 7.98
C VAL A 354 7.55 4.36 9.25
N PRO A 355 7.10 3.83 10.40
CA PRO A 355 7.81 3.98 11.68
C PRO A 355 9.18 3.28 11.72
N ALA A 356 9.45 2.34 10.82
CA ALA A 356 10.65 1.50 10.77
C ALA A 356 11.10 1.26 9.31
N VAL A 357 12.17 0.49 9.10
CA VAL A 357 12.56 0.03 7.76
C VAL A 357 11.61 -1.09 7.33
N GLN A 358 10.76 -0.80 6.35
CA GLN A 358 9.69 -1.69 5.88
C GLN A 358 9.06 -1.19 4.58
N ARG A 359 8.27 -2.05 3.93
CA ARG A 359 7.35 -1.67 2.86
C ARG A 359 5.95 -1.51 3.43
N VAL A 360 5.27 -0.41 3.07
CA VAL A 360 3.90 -0.13 3.49
C VAL A 360 3.04 0.22 2.28
N GLU A 361 1.87 -0.39 2.19
CA GLU A 361 0.80 0.04 1.30
C GLU A 361 -0.12 1.00 2.06
N TRP A 362 0.15 2.30 1.95
CA TRP A 362 -0.61 3.32 2.67
C TRP A 362 -1.87 3.69 1.90
N THR A 363 -3.03 3.38 2.50
CA THR A 363 -4.34 3.62 1.88
C THR A 363 -4.97 4.92 2.39
N LEU A 364 -5.35 5.80 1.47
CA LEU A 364 -6.10 7.03 1.75
C LEU A 364 -7.52 6.88 1.24
N VAL A 365 -8.49 7.00 2.14
CA VAL A 365 -9.93 6.98 1.83
C VAL A 365 -10.50 8.39 1.96
N TRP A 366 -10.66 9.06 0.83
CA TRP A 366 -11.19 10.39 0.67
C TRP A 366 -12.72 10.34 0.66
N ARG A 367 -13.31 10.93 1.69
CA ARG A 367 -14.77 11.06 1.84
C ARG A 367 -15.18 12.50 1.67
N PHE A 368 -16.45 12.72 1.38
CA PHE A 368 -16.99 14.04 1.13
C PHE A 368 -18.23 14.28 1.99
N GLU A 369 -18.48 15.54 2.28
CA GLU A 369 -19.76 16.01 2.79
C GLU A 369 -20.27 17.12 1.87
N SER A 370 -21.59 17.23 1.74
CA SER A 370 -22.22 18.33 1.04
C SER A 370 -23.25 19.04 1.91
N ARG A 371 -23.54 20.29 1.57
CA ARG A 371 -24.63 21.05 2.17
C ARG A 371 -25.20 22.08 1.20
N ARG A 372 -26.43 22.50 1.48
CA ARG A 372 -26.94 23.77 0.95
C ARG A 372 -26.24 24.94 1.65
N PRO A 373 -26.13 26.12 1.01
CA PRO A 373 -25.59 27.30 1.66
C PRO A 373 -26.28 27.57 3.02
N GLY A 374 -25.49 27.55 4.10
CA GLY A 374 -25.98 27.74 5.47
C GLY A 374 -26.66 26.53 6.14
N GLY A 375 -26.77 25.38 5.45
CA GLY A 375 -27.32 24.14 5.99
C GLY A 375 -26.31 23.30 6.79
N PRO A 376 -26.76 22.16 7.37
CA PRO A 376 -25.87 21.18 7.99
C PRO A 376 -25.06 20.43 6.94
N TRP A 377 -23.85 19.99 7.31
CA TRP A 377 -23.04 19.09 6.50
C TRP A 377 -23.57 17.67 6.59
N VAL A 378 -23.76 17.03 5.43
CA VAL A 378 -24.29 15.67 5.33
C VAL A 378 -23.28 14.82 4.54
N PRO A 379 -22.93 13.61 4.99
CA PRO A 379 -22.02 12.72 4.27
C PRO A 379 -22.53 12.35 2.87
N VAL A 380 -21.64 12.45 1.89
CA VAL A 380 -21.88 11.93 0.53
C VAL A 380 -21.59 10.43 0.53
N PRO A 381 -22.51 9.56 0.07
CA PRO A 381 -22.25 8.12 -0.07
C PRO A 381 -21.08 7.83 -1.02
N GLY A 382 -20.34 6.78 -0.69
CA GLY A 382 -19.13 6.38 -1.42
C GLY A 382 -17.85 7.15 -1.01
N ALA A 383 -16.75 6.83 -1.68
CA ALA A 383 -15.45 7.43 -1.43
C ALA A 383 -14.51 7.30 -2.64
N ILE A 384 -13.37 7.99 -2.55
CA ILE A 384 -12.20 7.71 -3.39
C ILE A 384 -11.13 7.08 -2.50
N THR A 385 -10.62 5.93 -2.92
CA THR A 385 -9.49 5.21 -2.32
C THR A 385 -8.28 5.30 -3.23
N THR A 386 -7.18 5.83 -2.70
CA THR A 386 -5.85 5.76 -3.32
C THR A 386 -4.91 4.94 -2.44
N VAL A 387 -4.04 4.15 -3.05
CA VAL A 387 -3.07 3.28 -2.36
C VAL A 387 -1.67 3.73 -2.76
N HIS A 388 -0.75 3.88 -1.82
CA HIS A 388 0.59 4.39 -2.04
C HIS A 388 1.63 3.43 -1.47
N ARG A 389 2.59 2.98 -2.29
CA ARG A 389 3.72 2.18 -1.81
C ARG A 389 4.79 3.09 -1.22
N LEU A 390 5.01 2.95 0.08
CA LEU A 390 6.03 3.68 0.85
C LEU A 390 7.10 2.72 1.33
N TYR A 391 8.36 3.09 1.17
CA TYR A 391 9.50 2.42 1.80
C TYR A 391 10.01 3.27 2.97
N GLY A 392 10.06 2.68 4.16
CA GLY A 392 10.84 3.21 5.26
C GLY A 392 12.31 2.80 5.10
N VAL A 393 13.23 3.76 5.22
CA VAL A 393 14.68 3.55 5.23
C VAL A 393 15.32 4.25 6.43
N VAL A 394 16.57 3.95 6.77
CA VAL A 394 17.26 4.63 7.88
C VAL A 394 17.46 6.11 7.55
N GLY A 395 17.89 6.40 6.33
CA GLY A 395 18.22 7.76 5.88
C GLY A 395 18.34 7.88 4.36
N ALA A 396 18.83 9.03 3.91
CA ALA A 396 19.28 9.17 2.52
C ALA A 396 20.54 8.32 2.29
N ALA A 397 20.79 7.94 1.04
CA ALA A 397 21.94 7.12 0.70
C ALA A 397 23.27 7.76 1.14
N THR A 398 24.20 6.94 1.62
CA THR A 398 25.45 7.38 2.30
C THR A 398 26.72 7.13 1.48
N PHE A 399 26.59 6.94 0.17
CA PHE A 399 27.74 6.84 -0.73
C PHE A 399 28.59 8.13 -0.72
N VAL A 400 29.85 8.01 -1.15
CA VAL A 400 30.76 9.17 -1.31
C VAL A 400 30.21 10.16 -2.34
N ASP A 401 29.70 9.64 -3.46
CA ASP A 401 29.00 10.40 -4.46
C ASP A 401 27.49 10.40 -4.20
N ALA A 402 26.83 11.54 -4.41
CA ALA A 402 25.38 11.70 -4.22
C ALA A 402 24.59 11.67 -5.54
N GLY A 403 25.25 11.36 -6.67
CA GLY A 403 24.65 11.32 -8.00
C GLY A 403 24.32 9.90 -8.43
N VAL A 404 23.65 9.75 -9.57
CA VAL A 404 23.45 8.43 -10.22
C VAL A 404 24.82 7.78 -10.53
N PRO A 405 25.03 6.49 -10.22
CA PRO A 405 24.07 5.50 -9.70
C PRO A 405 24.00 5.37 -8.16
N HIS A 406 24.70 6.22 -7.42
CA HIS A 406 24.87 6.22 -5.96
C HIS A 406 23.66 6.74 -5.16
N LEU A 407 22.48 6.20 -5.47
CA LEU A 407 21.22 6.48 -4.80
C LEU A 407 20.56 5.17 -4.35
N GLY A 408 19.44 5.27 -3.63
CA GLY A 408 18.68 4.09 -3.23
C GLY A 408 17.98 3.44 -4.43
N TRP A 409 18.38 2.21 -4.79
CA TRP A 409 17.71 1.46 -5.86
C TRP A 409 16.45 0.81 -5.30
N VAL A 410 15.32 0.97 -6.00
CA VAL A 410 14.01 0.59 -5.45
C VAL A 410 13.85 -0.91 -5.24
N ASP A 411 14.47 -1.75 -6.08
CA ASP A 411 14.48 -3.21 -5.93
C ASP A 411 15.33 -3.67 -4.74
N VAL A 412 16.49 -3.04 -4.53
CA VAL A 412 17.34 -3.28 -3.35
C VAL A 412 16.63 -2.83 -2.08
N ILE A 413 16.01 -1.65 -2.10
CA ILE A 413 15.26 -1.13 -0.94
C ILE A 413 14.07 -2.02 -0.61
N ASP A 414 13.31 -2.52 -1.59
CA ASP A 414 12.21 -3.45 -1.35
C ASP A 414 12.70 -4.75 -0.69
N LEU A 415 13.82 -5.29 -1.18
CA LEU A 415 14.43 -6.48 -0.63
C LEU A 415 14.87 -6.28 0.83
N VAL A 416 15.58 -5.19 1.13
CA VAL A 416 16.01 -4.87 2.50
C VAL A 416 14.81 -4.60 3.40
N ALA A 417 13.81 -3.87 2.90
CA ALA A 417 12.56 -3.63 3.62
C ALA A 417 11.83 -4.94 3.95
N GLY A 418 11.85 -5.93 3.05
CA GLY A 418 11.30 -7.27 3.29
C GLY A 418 12.11 -8.11 4.30
N TRP A 419 13.44 -7.93 4.37
CA TRP A 419 14.26 -8.60 5.38
C TRP A 419 14.07 -8.01 6.78
N VAL A 420 13.92 -6.69 6.88
CA VAL A 420 13.71 -6.02 8.18
C VAL A 420 12.26 -6.13 8.65
N ASP A 421 11.30 -6.08 7.73
CA ASP A 421 9.85 -6.25 7.96
C ASP A 421 9.33 -5.43 9.15
N GLY A 422 9.77 -4.17 9.25
CA GLY A 422 9.28 -3.24 10.26
C GLY A 422 9.81 -3.47 11.67
N ALA A 423 10.72 -4.42 11.86
CA ALA A 423 11.24 -4.75 13.18
C ALA A 423 12.02 -3.60 13.83
N THR A 424 12.68 -2.75 13.03
CA THR A 424 13.59 -1.71 13.56
C THR A 424 13.89 -0.59 12.55
N ALA A 425 14.33 0.56 13.08
CA ALA A 425 15.00 1.63 12.33
C ALA A 425 16.45 1.86 12.82
N ASP A 426 16.90 1.06 13.79
CA ASP A 426 18.26 1.15 14.32
C ASP A 426 19.28 0.71 13.25
N PRO A 427 20.26 1.55 12.88
CA PRO A 427 21.20 1.25 11.81
C PRO A 427 21.95 -0.08 11.98
N ALA A 428 22.38 -0.42 13.20
CA ALA A 428 23.14 -1.64 13.45
C ALA A 428 22.26 -2.88 13.30
N LEU A 429 21.02 -2.83 13.83
CA LEU A 429 20.08 -3.94 13.66
C LEU A 429 19.63 -4.11 12.20
N VAL A 430 19.44 -3.01 11.45
CA VAL A 430 19.14 -3.08 10.00
C VAL A 430 20.31 -3.70 9.25
N ALA A 431 21.55 -3.30 9.53
CA ALA A 431 22.74 -3.89 8.93
C ALA A 431 22.88 -5.40 9.25
N GLY A 432 22.53 -5.81 10.48
CA GLY A 432 22.45 -7.23 10.85
C GLY A 432 21.45 -8.00 9.98
N ARG A 433 20.24 -7.45 9.77
CA ARG A 433 19.24 -8.04 8.87
C ARG A 433 19.71 -8.13 7.42
N ILE A 434 20.52 -7.19 6.95
CA ILE A 434 21.15 -7.25 5.63
C ILE A 434 22.13 -8.43 5.58
N VAL A 435 22.97 -8.62 6.61
CA VAL A 435 23.88 -9.77 6.69
C VAL A 435 23.11 -11.09 6.65
N GLU A 436 22.08 -11.26 7.49
CA GLU A 436 21.21 -12.45 7.48
C GLU A 436 20.55 -12.66 6.11
N GLY A 437 20.01 -11.59 5.52
CA GLY A 437 19.35 -11.63 4.22
C GLY A 437 20.29 -12.10 3.11
N VAL A 438 21.50 -11.55 3.06
CA VAL A 438 22.54 -11.97 2.11
C VAL A 438 22.93 -13.43 2.36
N TYR A 439 23.19 -13.81 3.61
CA TYR A 439 23.64 -15.15 3.97
C TYR A 439 22.61 -16.25 3.69
N HIS A 440 21.34 -16.01 4.05
CA HIS A 440 20.30 -17.05 4.04
C HIS A 440 19.38 -17.00 2.82
N THR A 441 19.08 -15.83 2.25
CA THR A 441 17.95 -15.70 1.31
C THR A 441 18.38 -15.59 -0.15
N LEU A 442 19.57 -15.06 -0.42
CA LEU A 442 20.00 -14.76 -1.79
C LEU A 442 20.49 -15.98 -2.58
N GLY A 443 20.50 -17.18 -1.99
CA GLY A 443 20.90 -18.42 -2.67
C GLY A 443 22.36 -18.41 -3.14
N LEU A 444 23.21 -17.68 -2.43
CA LEU A 444 24.62 -17.48 -2.74
C LEU A 444 25.46 -18.67 -2.28
N ARG A 445 26.63 -18.83 -2.90
CA ARG A 445 27.61 -19.84 -2.50
C ARG A 445 29.02 -19.27 -2.57
N TYR A 446 29.82 -19.57 -1.56
CA TYR A 446 31.22 -19.18 -1.53
C TYR A 446 32.07 -19.89 -2.61
N ASP A 447 32.90 -19.14 -3.36
CA ASP A 447 33.90 -19.67 -4.30
C ASP A 447 35.07 -20.30 -3.54
N ASN A 448 34.95 -21.59 -3.27
CA ASN A 448 36.00 -22.34 -2.62
C ASN A 448 37.04 -22.92 -3.58
N VAL A 449 36.97 -22.62 -4.88
CA VAL A 449 37.87 -23.17 -5.91
C VAL A 449 38.97 -22.17 -6.26
N ARG A 450 38.59 -20.93 -6.56
CA ARG A 450 39.52 -19.90 -7.05
C ARG A 450 39.64 -18.72 -6.10
N GLY A 451 38.65 -18.50 -5.23
CA GLY A 451 38.57 -17.36 -4.33
C GLY A 451 38.49 -16.02 -5.06
N ALA A 452 38.14 -16.02 -6.35
CA ALA A 452 38.15 -14.82 -7.17
C ALA A 452 36.82 -14.09 -7.05
N SER A 453 36.89 -12.76 -7.01
CA SER A 453 35.69 -11.89 -6.99
C SER A 453 34.99 -11.98 -8.34
N ALA A 454 33.67 -12.12 -8.32
CA ALA A 454 32.84 -12.12 -9.52
C ALA A 454 32.21 -10.74 -9.78
N TYR A 455 31.91 -10.01 -8.72
CA TYR A 455 31.16 -8.75 -8.72
C TYR A 455 31.93 -7.60 -8.06
N SER A 456 33.17 -7.81 -7.62
CA SER A 456 34.03 -6.76 -7.10
C SER A 456 35.41 -6.74 -7.77
N ASP A 457 36.03 -5.56 -7.85
CA ASP A 457 37.40 -5.37 -8.33
C ASP A 457 38.13 -4.30 -7.51
N TYR A 458 39.45 -4.22 -7.71
CA TYR A 458 40.36 -3.30 -7.04
C TYR A 458 41.33 -2.68 -8.06
N PRO A 459 40.86 -1.78 -8.95
CA PRO A 459 41.61 -1.33 -10.12
C PRO A 459 42.97 -0.71 -9.78
N ASP A 460 43.01 0.15 -8.76
CA ASP A 460 44.23 0.80 -8.26
C ASP A 460 44.73 0.23 -6.91
N GLY A 461 44.31 -1.00 -6.59
CA GLY A 461 44.66 -1.70 -5.35
C GLY A 461 43.52 -1.64 -4.32
N TRP A 462 43.82 -2.04 -3.08
CA TRP A 462 42.81 -2.17 -2.03
C TRP A 462 42.11 -0.87 -1.61
N ASP A 463 42.65 0.28 -2.01
CA ASP A 463 42.12 1.63 -1.80
C ASP A 463 41.13 2.07 -2.91
N ASP A 464 40.64 1.13 -3.73
CA ASP A 464 39.78 1.44 -4.88
C ASP A 464 38.77 0.30 -5.08
N GLY A 465 38.08 -0.06 -4.00
CA GLY A 465 37.12 -1.17 -4.00
C GLY A 465 35.84 -0.83 -4.76
N VAL A 466 35.61 -1.49 -5.89
CA VAL A 466 34.43 -1.31 -6.73
C VAL A 466 33.49 -2.51 -6.60
N PHE A 467 32.18 -2.26 -6.59
CA PHE A 467 31.14 -3.30 -6.67
C PHE A 467 30.22 -3.07 -7.88
N PHE A 468 30.14 -4.09 -8.74
CA PHE A 468 29.29 -4.11 -9.94
C PHE A 468 27.85 -4.48 -9.57
N ALA A 469 27.15 -3.56 -8.89
CA ALA A 469 25.82 -3.82 -8.34
C ALA A 469 24.78 -4.20 -9.40
N GLY A 470 24.84 -3.58 -10.59
CA GLY A 470 23.91 -3.89 -11.69
C GLY A 470 24.09 -5.32 -12.19
N ALA A 471 25.35 -5.72 -12.44
CA ALA A 471 25.68 -7.09 -12.83
C ALA A 471 25.26 -8.11 -11.77
N PHE A 472 25.36 -7.76 -10.48
CA PHE A 472 24.88 -8.59 -9.38
C PHE A 472 23.36 -8.75 -9.37
N GLN A 473 22.58 -7.66 -9.52
CA GLN A 473 21.11 -7.76 -9.56
C GLN A 473 20.61 -8.63 -10.72
N ARG A 474 21.31 -8.58 -11.86
CA ARG A 474 21.04 -9.45 -13.03
C ARG A 474 21.59 -10.87 -12.90
N ARG A 475 22.48 -11.11 -11.94
CA ARG A 475 23.19 -12.39 -11.76
C ARG A 475 24.05 -12.76 -12.97
N ASP A 476 24.70 -11.80 -13.59
CA ASP A 476 25.47 -11.99 -14.84
C ASP A 476 26.61 -13.03 -14.70
N TYR A 477 27.14 -13.21 -13.49
CA TYR A 477 28.19 -14.17 -13.18
C TYR A 477 27.71 -15.35 -12.29
N GLY A 478 26.39 -15.50 -12.11
CA GLY A 478 25.78 -16.56 -11.30
C GLY A 478 25.74 -16.28 -9.79
N SER A 479 25.57 -17.33 -8.99
CA SER A 479 25.41 -17.23 -7.51
C SER A 479 26.69 -17.50 -6.73
N THR A 480 27.81 -17.76 -7.42
CA THR A 480 29.11 -17.98 -6.78
C THR A 480 29.78 -16.64 -6.52
N ILE A 481 30.16 -16.42 -5.26
CA ILE A 481 30.74 -15.16 -4.78
C ILE A 481 31.94 -15.43 -3.87
N ASN A 482 32.83 -14.46 -3.69
CA ASN A 482 33.87 -14.52 -2.64
C ASN A 482 33.60 -13.50 -1.52
N CYS A 483 34.58 -13.32 -0.62
CA CYS A 483 34.48 -12.36 0.48
C CYS A 483 34.38 -10.92 -0.02
N SER A 484 35.06 -10.60 -1.13
CA SER A 484 35.02 -9.26 -1.69
C SER A 484 33.63 -8.89 -2.19
N ASP A 485 32.99 -9.80 -2.90
CA ASP A 485 31.62 -9.65 -3.40
C ASP A 485 30.63 -9.54 -2.23
N ALA A 486 30.74 -10.39 -1.21
CA ALA A 486 29.87 -10.36 -0.03
C ALA A 486 29.94 -9.00 0.71
N ALA A 487 31.15 -8.50 0.96
CA ALA A 487 31.36 -7.19 1.55
C ALA A 487 30.82 -6.06 0.65
N GLY A 488 30.95 -6.19 -0.67
CA GLY A 488 30.39 -5.26 -1.64
C GLY A 488 28.87 -5.20 -1.60
N ILE A 489 28.20 -6.35 -1.53
CA ILE A 489 26.73 -6.46 -1.43
C ILE A 489 26.25 -5.83 -0.12
N VAL A 490 26.81 -6.23 1.03
CA VAL A 490 26.42 -5.71 2.35
C VAL A 490 26.64 -4.20 2.40
N GLY A 491 27.81 -3.73 1.96
CA GLY A 491 28.15 -2.32 1.91
C GLY A 491 27.18 -1.52 1.02
N ALA A 492 26.98 -1.95 -0.23
CA ALA A 492 26.09 -1.26 -1.17
C ALA A 492 24.65 -1.20 -0.65
N TYR A 493 24.11 -2.32 -0.15
CA TYR A 493 22.73 -2.39 0.32
C TYR A 493 22.52 -1.51 1.56
N ALA A 494 23.45 -1.56 2.51
CA ALA A 494 23.41 -0.71 3.70
C ALA A 494 23.48 0.78 3.33
N ASN A 495 24.37 1.15 2.40
CA ASN A 495 24.49 2.54 1.95
C ASN A 495 23.24 3.02 1.20
N MET A 496 22.56 2.17 0.41
CA MET A 496 21.31 2.53 -0.28
C MET A 496 20.16 2.84 0.70
N VAL A 497 20.13 2.23 1.88
CA VAL A 497 19.13 2.52 2.93
C VAL A 497 19.61 3.55 3.96
N GLY A 498 20.78 4.15 3.75
CA GLY A 498 21.30 5.28 4.53
C GLY A 498 22.14 4.91 5.75
N ILE A 499 22.86 3.80 5.69
CA ILE A 499 23.83 3.37 6.71
C ILE A 499 25.24 3.50 6.10
N ASP A 500 26.08 4.39 6.66
CA ASP A 500 27.49 4.55 6.25
C ASP A 500 28.25 3.26 6.57
N MET A 501 28.35 2.40 5.56
CA MET A 501 28.98 1.10 5.64
C MET A 501 30.20 1.12 4.72
N ARG A 502 31.34 0.73 5.28
CA ARG A 502 32.63 0.82 4.63
C ARG A 502 33.22 -0.55 4.43
N TYR A 503 34.12 -0.59 3.48
CA TYR A 503 34.83 -1.76 3.06
C TYR A 503 36.12 -1.90 3.89
N HIS A 504 36.36 -3.09 4.41
CA HIS A 504 37.54 -3.41 5.22
C HIS A 504 38.24 -4.65 4.68
N ILE A 505 39.56 -4.56 4.49
CA ILE A 505 40.40 -5.70 4.11
C ILE A 505 41.23 -6.16 5.29
N LEU A 506 41.04 -7.41 5.67
CA LEU A 506 41.82 -8.11 6.68
C LEU A 506 43.01 -8.76 5.99
N THR A 507 44.21 -8.37 6.41
CA THR A 507 45.48 -8.96 5.94
C THR A 507 46.36 -9.26 7.13
N HIS A 508 47.29 -10.20 6.97
CA HIS A 508 48.31 -10.41 7.99
C HIS A 508 49.42 -9.36 7.87
N ALA A 509 49.94 -8.90 9.01
CA ALA A 509 50.91 -7.81 9.06
C ALA A 509 52.26 -8.14 8.37
N TRP A 510 52.65 -9.41 8.34
CA TRP A 510 54.02 -9.83 7.97
C TRP A 510 54.10 -11.05 7.02
N ARG A 511 52.96 -11.61 6.57
CA ARG A 511 52.90 -12.81 5.74
C ARG A 511 51.75 -12.70 4.74
N ASP A 512 51.79 -13.50 3.67
CA ASP A 512 50.83 -13.47 2.57
C ASP A 512 49.50 -14.19 2.91
N GLY A 513 48.94 -13.92 4.09
CA GLY A 513 47.67 -14.49 4.56
C GLY A 513 47.62 -14.83 6.05
N PHE A 514 46.51 -15.39 6.51
CA PHE A 514 46.33 -15.88 7.88
C PHE A 514 45.55 -17.19 7.90
N ASP A 515 45.84 -18.02 8.90
CA ASP A 515 45.19 -19.32 9.08
C ASP A 515 43.79 -19.15 9.68
N LEU A 516 42.88 -20.05 9.33
CA LEU A 516 41.49 -20.03 9.75
C LEU A 516 41.25 -20.96 10.94
N ASN A 517 40.31 -20.56 11.78
CA ASN A 517 39.57 -21.46 12.65
C ASN A 517 38.45 -22.16 11.85
N TYR A 518 37.61 -22.96 12.52
CA TYR A 518 36.43 -23.53 11.87
C TYR A 518 35.45 -22.41 11.48
N ILE A 519 35.07 -22.38 10.21
CA ILE A 519 34.04 -21.47 9.69
C ILE A 519 32.99 -22.23 8.90
N GLN A 520 31.81 -21.66 8.74
CA GLN A 520 30.79 -22.16 7.81
C GLN A 520 30.56 -21.12 6.70
N PRO A 521 31.20 -21.27 5.52
CA PRO A 521 31.01 -20.35 4.41
C PRO A 521 29.55 -20.31 3.92
N ILE A 522 29.14 -19.19 3.36
CA ILE A 522 27.81 -19.01 2.77
C ILE A 522 27.50 -20.10 1.73
N GLY A 523 26.32 -20.70 1.86
CA GLY A 523 25.87 -21.82 1.02
C GLY A 523 26.42 -23.20 1.40
N PHE A 524 27.18 -23.31 2.50
CA PHE A 524 27.64 -24.58 3.08
C PHE A 524 26.79 -24.94 4.31
N THR A 525 26.70 -26.23 4.62
CA THR A 525 25.86 -26.76 5.72
C THR A 525 26.65 -27.22 6.94
N ALA A 526 27.98 -27.11 6.92
CA ALA A 526 28.86 -27.59 7.98
C ALA A 526 30.05 -26.66 8.16
N PHE A 527 30.54 -26.60 9.39
CA PHE A 527 31.81 -25.97 9.73
C PHE A 527 32.99 -26.78 9.21
N ASP A 528 33.99 -26.09 8.67
CA ASP A 528 35.22 -26.66 8.13
C ASP A 528 36.40 -25.71 8.39
N GLU A 529 37.53 -26.25 8.84
CA GLU A 529 38.79 -25.51 8.98
C GLU A 529 39.54 -25.37 7.64
N THR A 530 39.14 -26.15 6.64
CA THR A 530 39.73 -26.16 5.29
C THR A 530 38.69 -26.00 4.18
N PRO A 531 37.87 -24.93 4.19
CA PRO A 531 36.72 -24.80 3.30
C PRO A 531 37.11 -24.70 1.82
N PHE A 532 38.37 -24.33 1.51
CA PHE A 532 38.89 -24.22 0.14
C PHE A 532 39.30 -25.58 -0.43
N LEU A 533 39.10 -25.75 -1.73
CA LEU A 533 39.59 -26.92 -2.44
C LEU A 533 41.09 -27.12 -2.21
N PHE A 534 41.50 -28.39 -2.17
CA PHE A 534 42.85 -28.86 -1.82
C PHE A 534 43.23 -28.76 -0.34
N GLY A 535 42.25 -28.58 0.56
CA GLY A 535 42.50 -28.62 2.01
C GLY A 535 43.22 -27.38 2.53
N GLY A 536 43.05 -26.24 1.85
CA GLY A 536 43.57 -24.96 2.34
C GLY A 536 42.72 -24.46 3.49
N GLY A 537 43.35 -24.03 4.59
CA GLY A 537 42.69 -23.46 5.77
C GLY A 537 43.20 -22.06 6.08
N SER A 538 43.34 -21.22 5.05
CA SER A 538 43.92 -19.89 5.19
C SER A 538 43.34 -18.91 4.16
N PHE A 539 43.20 -17.65 4.54
CA PHE A 539 42.92 -16.54 3.63
C PHE A 539 44.21 -15.80 3.27
N SER A 540 44.42 -15.49 1.99
CA SER A 540 45.45 -14.50 1.60
C SER A 540 45.05 -13.08 2.05
N TYR A 541 43.75 -12.80 2.03
CA TYR A 541 43.08 -11.65 2.61
C TYR A 541 41.61 -12.02 2.82
N HIS A 542 40.89 -11.26 3.64
CA HIS A 542 39.44 -11.37 3.78
C HIS A 542 38.80 -9.99 3.73
N ALA A 543 37.67 -9.84 3.05
CA ALA A 543 36.97 -8.58 2.95
C ALA A 543 35.67 -8.64 3.76
N VAL A 544 35.40 -7.59 4.52
CA VAL A 544 34.19 -7.44 5.35
C VAL A 544 33.65 -6.03 5.23
N ALA A 545 32.41 -5.82 5.68
CA ALA A 545 31.79 -4.51 5.76
C ALA A 545 31.75 -4.03 7.22
N GLY A 546 31.78 -2.73 7.47
CA GLY A 546 31.67 -2.16 8.81
C GLY A 546 31.45 -0.66 8.81
N PRO A 547 30.73 -0.10 9.79
CA PRO A 547 30.63 1.35 9.94
C PRO A 547 31.96 1.93 10.46
N PRO A 548 32.11 3.27 10.49
CA PRO A 548 33.36 3.92 10.89
C PRO A 548 33.82 3.63 12.33
N ASP A 549 32.95 3.09 13.19
CA ASP A 549 33.29 2.68 14.56
C ASP A 549 34.12 1.38 14.62
N GLY A 550 34.22 0.67 13.49
CA GLY A 550 35.00 -0.54 13.31
C GLY A 550 34.27 -1.84 13.59
N SER A 551 33.01 -1.83 14.03
CA SER A 551 32.23 -3.08 14.15
C SER A 551 32.14 -3.84 12.82
N ILE A 552 32.13 -5.17 12.88
CA ILE A 552 32.25 -6.04 11.70
C ILE A 552 30.90 -6.66 11.34
N PHE A 553 30.54 -6.50 10.07
CA PHE A 553 29.40 -7.10 9.40
C PHE A 553 29.90 -8.00 8.26
N ASP A 554 29.70 -9.31 8.39
CA ASP A 554 30.21 -10.29 7.43
C ASP A 554 29.16 -11.33 7.06
N ALA A 555 28.73 -11.29 5.79
CA ALA A 555 27.81 -12.26 5.22
C ALA A 555 28.52 -13.39 4.45
N THR A 556 29.85 -13.41 4.44
CA THR A 556 30.63 -14.42 3.71
C THR A 556 30.57 -15.78 4.39
N LEU A 557 30.54 -15.78 5.71
CA LEU A 557 30.72 -16.96 6.55
C LEU A 557 30.04 -16.77 7.91
N ALA A 558 29.73 -17.87 8.57
CA ALA A 558 29.45 -17.91 10.00
C ALA A 558 30.69 -18.36 10.78
N LEU A 559 30.86 -17.77 11.95
CA LEU A 559 31.88 -18.06 12.95
C LEU A 559 31.33 -19.06 13.98
N ASP A 560 32.23 -19.58 14.81
CA ASP A 560 31.87 -20.38 15.98
C ASP A 560 31.63 -19.50 17.21
N GLY A 561 30.37 -19.35 17.60
CA GLY A 561 29.94 -18.53 18.73
C GLY A 561 30.00 -19.22 20.10
N ASP A 562 30.60 -20.40 20.21
CA ASP A 562 30.69 -21.12 21.50
C ASP A 562 31.89 -20.68 22.37
N GLY A 563 32.79 -19.86 21.82
CA GLY A 563 34.01 -19.35 22.46
C GLY A 563 35.22 -20.29 22.35
N VAL A 564 35.12 -21.39 21.61
CA VAL A 564 36.18 -22.39 21.35
C VAL A 564 36.27 -22.67 19.84
N PRO A 565 36.66 -21.67 19.02
CA PRO A 565 36.56 -21.74 17.55
C PRO A 565 37.47 -22.79 16.88
N THR A 566 38.29 -23.49 17.66
CA THR A 566 39.26 -24.50 17.19
C THR A 566 38.77 -25.94 17.33
N ALA A 567 37.62 -26.20 17.96
CA ALA A 567 37.14 -27.56 18.18
C ALA A 567 35.62 -27.64 18.34
N PRO A 568 34.97 -28.75 17.91
CA PRO A 568 33.54 -28.95 18.08
C PRO A 568 33.14 -29.17 19.56
N PRO A 569 31.85 -28.95 19.91
CA PRO A 569 30.74 -28.59 19.03
C PRO A 569 30.75 -27.11 18.62
N HIS A 570 30.41 -26.81 17.36
CA HIS A 570 30.34 -25.42 16.88
C HIS A 570 28.95 -24.82 17.06
N THR A 571 28.88 -23.55 17.48
CA THR A 571 27.64 -22.76 17.55
C THR A 571 27.62 -21.75 16.42
N PHE A 572 26.56 -21.75 15.62
CA PHE A 572 26.43 -20.81 14.50
C PHE A 572 26.34 -19.36 14.97
N LEU A 573 27.23 -18.50 14.48
CA LEU A 573 27.25 -17.06 14.75
C LEU A 573 27.53 -16.28 13.47
N LEU A 574 26.61 -15.40 13.06
CA LEU A 574 26.89 -14.41 12.03
C LEU A 574 27.51 -13.15 12.64
N ALA A 575 28.42 -12.52 11.91
CA ALA A 575 29.00 -11.25 12.33
C ALA A 575 28.05 -10.12 11.97
N GLU A 576 27.27 -9.66 12.95
CA GLU A 576 26.24 -8.63 12.80
C GLU A 576 26.55 -7.43 13.69
N GLY A 577 27.75 -6.86 13.52
CA GLY A 577 28.26 -5.79 14.37
C GLY A 577 29.16 -6.29 15.50
N LEU A 578 29.92 -7.37 15.25
CA LEU A 578 30.88 -7.89 16.23
C LEU A 578 32.04 -6.90 16.43
N PRO A 579 32.55 -6.73 17.67
CA PRO A 579 33.80 -6.01 17.89
C PRO A 579 34.95 -6.66 17.10
N PRO A 580 35.87 -5.88 16.50
CA PRO A 580 36.98 -6.43 15.71
C PRO A 580 37.80 -7.50 16.40
N ALA A 581 38.09 -7.33 17.69
CA ALA A 581 38.91 -8.27 18.43
C ALA A 581 38.23 -9.64 18.56
N ASP A 582 36.93 -9.63 18.83
CA ASP A 582 36.12 -10.85 18.99
C ASP A 582 35.98 -11.56 17.64
N TYR A 583 35.61 -10.80 16.60
CA TYR A 583 35.54 -11.32 15.23
C TYR A 583 36.86 -11.97 14.77
N LEU A 584 37.99 -11.29 14.99
CA LEU A 584 39.30 -11.82 14.58
C LEU A 584 39.69 -13.06 15.40
N PHE A 585 39.42 -13.06 16.71
CA PHE A 585 39.68 -14.21 17.58
C PHE A 585 38.93 -15.46 17.11
N ASP A 586 37.65 -15.31 16.76
CA ASP A 586 36.83 -16.41 16.26
C ASP A 586 37.21 -16.82 14.84
N LEU A 587 37.63 -15.88 13.98
CA LEU A 587 38.02 -16.16 12.59
C LEU A 587 39.36 -16.90 12.46
N SER A 588 40.36 -16.59 13.30
CA SER A 588 41.74 -17.03 13.07
C SER A 588 42.49 -17.42 14.35
N SER A 589 43.24 -18.53 14.28
CA SER A 589 44.17 -18.92 15.33
C SER A 589 45.37 -17.97 15.49
N ASP A 590 45.61 -17.08 14.52
CA ASP A 590 46.69 -16.08 14.51
C ASP A 590 46.16 -14.63 14.44
N TRP A 591 45.01 -14.41 15.08
CA TRP A 591 44.28 -13.14 15.05
C TRP A 591 45.12 -11.91 15.44
N ALA A 592 46.09 -12.05 16.35
CA ALA A 592 46.97 -10.96 16.78
C ALA A 592 47.88 -10.41 15.66
N GLY A 593 48.15 -11.25 14.65
CA GLY A 593 48.91 -10.90 13.45
C GLY A 593 48.08 -10.18 12.38
N ILE A 594 46.75 -10.23 12.47
CA ILE A 594 45.84 -9.64 11.49
C ILE A 594 45.76 -8.12 11.69
N ARG A 595 45.63 -7.41 10.57
CA ARG A 595 45.41 -5.97 10.50
C ARG A 595 44.18 -5.73 9.65
N VAL A 596 43.25 -4.97 10.19
CA VAL A 596 42.21 -4.32 9.41
C VAL A 596 42.90 -3.19 8.66
N ARG A 597 42.96 -3.31 7.35
CA ARG A 597 43.37 -2.24 6.44
C ARG A 597 42.12 -1.71 5.76
N TYR A 598 42.12 -0.41 5.51
CA TYR A 598 41.12 0.30 4.69
C TYR A 598 39.76 0.54 5.35
N ASN A 599 39.18 1.68 4.97
CA ASN A 599 37.99 2.23 5.58
C ASN A 599 37.31 3.20 4.59
N GLU A 600 36.94 2.67 3.42
CA GLU A 600 36.36 3.45 2.33
C GLU A 600 34.95 2.98 2.01
N THR A 601 34.11 3.88 1.52
CA THR A 601 32.76 3.54 1.09
C THR A 601 32.83 2.81 -0.25
N VAL A 602 31.98 1.79 -0.42
CA VAL A 602 31.90 1.03 -1.67
C VAL A 602 31.50 1.95 -2.83
N GLU A 603 32.28 1.96 -3.90
CA GLU A 603 31.91 2.61 -5.17
C GLU A 603 31.02 1.67 -5.99
N LEU A 604 29.93 2.21 -6.56
CA LEU A 604 29.05 1.46 -7.45
C LEU A 604 29.47 1.65 -8.89
N GLN A 605 29.61 0.54 -9.61
CA GLN A 605 29.74 0.53 -11.08
C GLN A 605 28.61 -0.23 -11.75
#